data_AF-A0A220WAM6-F1
#
_entry.id   AF-A0A220WAM6-F1
#
_cell.length_a   1.000
_cell.length_b   1.000
_cell.length_c   1.000
_cell.angle_alpha   90.00
_cell.angle_beta   90.00
_cell.angle_gamma   90.00
#
_symmetry.space_group_name_H-M   'P 1'
#
loop_
_entity.id
_entity.type
_entity.pdbx_description
1 polymer ?
#
loop_
_entity_poly.entity_id
_entity_poly.type
_entity_poly.pdbx_seq_one_letter_code
_entity_poly.pdbx_strand_id
1 'polypeptide(L)'
;MVGKSYFPLFAGLGLVAASVGPAMASDAHNPGHEFNREWSDKLARDIRLQVKAGLTEGADGMEEGADEMLRSADRLEAYADRLERDAAFRESEAVRQNGRDDSQITAAELLKNASKMRRAAEKMRGGAERMRTAAEKMRRGDAG
;
A
#
# COMPACT_ATOMS: atom_id res chain seq x y z
N MET A 1 -32.44 22.87 3.53
CA MET A 1 -31.48 22.17 4.43
C MET A 1 -30.28 21.71 3.63
N VAL A 2 -29.20 22.50 3.62
CA VAL A 2 -27.82 22.02 3.40
C VAL A 2 -26.94 22.95 4.23
N GLY A 3 -26.37 22.43 5.31
CA GLY A 3 -25.37 23.12 6.11
C GLY A 3 -23.98 22.84 5.55
N LYS A 4 -23.22 23.90 5.26
CA LYS A 4 -21.78 23.84 5.03
C LYS A 4 -21.14 24.99 5.80
N SER A 5 -20.46 24.65 6.88
CA SER A 5 -19.54 25.54 7.58
C SER A 5 -18.13 25.11 7.19
N TYR A 6 -17.31 26.02 6.63
CA TYR A 6 -15.86 26.01 6.81
C TYR A 6 -15.33 27.44 6.78
N PHE A 7 -14.42 27.68 7.72
CA PHE A 7 -13.87 28.94 8.20
C PHE A 7 -13.02 29.70 7.17
N PRO A 8 -12.84 31.03 7.34
CA PRO A 8 -12.13 31.89 6.41
C PRO A 8 -10.60 31.77 6.51
N LEU A 9 -9.96 31.72 5.34
CA LEU A 9 -8.53 31.92 5.12
C LEU A 9 -8.25 33.40 4.84
N PHE A 10 -7.63 34.09 5.80
CA PHE A 10 -6.84 35.31 5.65
C PHE A 10 -5.77 35.21 6.76
N ALA A 11 -4.51 35.61 6.66
CA ALA A 11 -3.73 36.47 5.77
C ALA A 11 -2.26 36.00 5.93
N GLY A 12 -1.36 36.13 4.96
CA GLY A 12 -0.62 37.38 4.68
C GLY A 12 0.76 37.38 5.35
N LEU A 13 1.76 37.96 4.67
CA LEU A 13 3.18 38.19 5.05
C LEU A 13 4.11 36.98 4.80
N GLY A 14 5.20 37.05 4.04
CA GLY A 14 6.01 38.18 3.58
C GLY A 14 7.47 37.71 3.66
N LEU A 15 8.00 37.18 2.57
CA LEU A 15 9.36 36.64 2.50
C LEU A 15 10.34 37.82 2.30
N VAL A 16 10.85 38.37 3.39
CA VAL A 16 11.95 39.36 3.35
C VAL A 16 13.24 38.63 3.68
N ALA A 17 14.04 38.40 2.64
CA ALA A 17 15.45 38.08 2.77
C ALA A 17 16.19 39.32 3.30
N ALA A 18 16.61 39.29 4.57
CA ALA A 18 17.52 40.28 5.14
C ALA A 18 18.79 39.56 5.59
N SER A 19 19.82 39.66 4.76
CA SER A 19 21.21 39.39 5.11
C SER A 19 21.66 40.33 6.23
N VAL A 20 21.90 39.78 7.41
CA VAL A 20 22.70 40.43 8.46
C VAL A 20 23.71 39.39 8.94
N GLY A 21 24.94 39.48 8.43
CA GLY A 21 26.06 38.78 9.03
C GLY A 21 26.46 39.49 10.33
N PRO A 22 26.82 38.76 11.39
CA PRO A 22 27.68 39.30 12.41
C PRO A 22 29.13 38.92 12.10
N ALA A 23 29.96 39.93 11.84
CA ALA A 23 31.39 39.83 12.03
C ALA A 23 31.64 39.56 13.52
N MET A 24 31.90 38.30 13.87
CA MET A 24 32.31 37.90 15.21
C MET A 24 33.73 37.38 15.10
N ALA A 25 34.61 38.04 15.86
CA ALA A 25 36.02 37.75 15.96
C ALA A 25 36.27 36.26 16.22
N SER A 26 37.25 35.72 15.51
CA SER A 26 37.88 34.45 15.83
C SER A 26 38.58 34.57 17.18
N ASP A 27 37.87 34.24 18.27
CA ASP A 27 38.49 33.89 19.53
C ASP A 27 38.05 32.47 19.90
N ALA A 28 39.06 31.62 19.99
CA ALA A 28 38.92 30.19 20.15
C ALA A 28 38.41 29.85 21.55
N HIS A 29 37.18 29.37 21.64
CA HIS A 29 36.88 28.23 22.49
C HIS A 29 35.72 27.45 21.86
N ASN A 30 35.97 26.20 21.49
CA ASN A 30 35.05 25.33 20.76
C ASN A 30 34.44 24.26 21.69
N PRO A 31 33.37 24.58 22.44
CA PRO A 31 32.49 23.57 23.05
C PRO A 31 31.34 23.15 22.11
N GLY A 32 31.19 23.79 20.94
CA GLY A 32 30.05 23.61 20.04
C GLY A 32 30.12 22.37 19.15
N HIS A 33 31.31 21.80 18.93
CA HIS A 33 31.47 20.63 18.06
C HIS A 33 31.01 19.31 18.70
N GLU A 34 31.16 19.15 20.02
CA GLU A 34 30.71 17.94 20.73
C GLU A 34 29.18 17.93 20.91
N PHE A 35 28.60 19.07 21.29
CA PHE A 35 27.14 19.23 21.41
C PHE A 35 26.42 19.00 20.09
N ASN A 36 26.99 19.48 18.97
CA ASN A 36 26.42 19.26 17.64
C ASN A 36 26.54 17.78 17.20
N ARG A 37 27.65 17.10 17.52
CA ARG A 37 27.81 15.66 17.22
C ARG A 37 26.86 14.79 18.02
N GLU A 38 26.75 14.99 19.34
CA GLU A 38 25.86 14.18 20.17
C GLU A 38 24.39 14.36 19.76
N TRP A 39 23.98 15.60 19.47
CA TRP A 39 22.65 15.91 18.95
C TRP A 39 22.41 15.26 17.59
N SER A 40 23.37 15.37 16.66
CA SER A 40 23.27 14.78 15.32
C SER A 40 23.21 13.25 15.35
N ASP A 41 24.04 12.62 16.19
CA ASP A 41 24.05 11.17 16.37
C ASP A 41 22.75 10.68 17.00
N LYS A 42 22.21 11.43 17.96
CA LYS A 42 20.89 11.15 18.54
C LYS A 42 19.79 11.24 17.49
N LEU A 43 19.75 12.33 16.71
CA LEU A 43 18.77 12.50 15.63
C LEU A 43 18.90 11.39 14.58
N ALA A 44 20.12 11.02 14.19
CA ALA A 44 20.35 9.94 13.24
C ALA A 44 19.86 8.59 13.78
N ARG A 45 20.06 8.31 15.08
CA ARG A 45 19.50 7.12 15.73
C ARG A 45 17.98 7.14 15.73
N ASP A 46 17.36 8.26 16.11
CA ASP A 46 15.91 8.40 16.18
C ASP A 46 15.27 8.21 14.78
N ILE A 47 15.84 8.82 13.73
CA ILE A 47 15.41 8.62 12.35
C ILE A 47 15.54 7.15 11.94
N ARG A 48 16.67 6.49 12.23
CA ARG A 48 16.85 5.07 11.90
C ARG A 48 15.82 4.18 12.61
N LEU A 49 15.52 4.47 13.87
CA LEU A 49 14.50 3.73 14.63
C LEU A 49 13.12 3.93 14.01
N GLN A 50 12.77 5.16 13.66
CA GLN A 50 11.48 5.47 13.02
C GLN A 50 11.34 4.81 11.64
N VAL A 51 12.38 4.86 10.82
CA VAL A 51 12.40 4.19 9.51
C VAL A 51 12.26 2.68 9.68
N LYS A 52 12.98 2.07 10.63
CA LYS A 52 12.88 0.63 10.89
C LYS A 52 11.48 0.22 11.35
N ALA A 53 10.86 1.03 12.22
CA ALA A 53 9.49 0.79 12.66
C ALA A 53 8.52 0.85 11.47
N GLY A 54 8.62 1.88 10.62
CA GLY A 54 7.79 2.01 9.42
C GLY A 54 8.00 0.89 8.40
N LEU A 55 9.23 0.41 8.21
CA LEU A 55 9.52 -0.75 7.36
C LEU A 55 8.92 -2.05 7.91
N THR A 56 8.90 -2.20 9.23
CA THR A 56 8.30 -3.38 9.89
C THR A 56 6.78 -3.36 9.72
N GLU A 57 6.15 -2.22 10.02
CA GLU A 57 4.71 -2.04 9.82
C GLU A 57 4.31 -2.22 8.34
N GLY A 58 5.10 -1.68 7.41
CA GLY A 58 4.89 -1.89 5.98
C GLY A 58 5.00 -3.36 5.58
N ALA A 59 5.96 -4.10 6.14
CA ALA A 59 6.11 -5.53 5.89
C ALA A 59 4.91 -6.34 6.42
N ASP A 60 4.42 -6.04 7.62
CA ASP A 60 3.26 -6.71 8.20
C ASP A 60 2.00 -6.48 7.34
N GLY A 61 1.78 -5.24 6.87
CA GLY A 61 0.69 -4.92 5.95
C GLY A 61 0.80 -5.65 4.60
N MET A 62 2.03 -5.88 4.10
CA MET A 62 2.24 -6.68 2.90
C MET A 62 1.93 -8.16 3.11
N GLU A 63 2.20 -8.73 4.27
CA GLU A 63 1.83 -10.11 4.59
C GLU A 63 0.31 -10.27 4.71
N GLU A 64 -0.37 -9.32 5.35
CA GLU A 64 -1.83 -9.32 5.42
C GLU A 64 -2.46 -9.23 4.02
N GLY A 65 -1.94 -8.34 3.16
CA GLY A 65 -2.37 -8.24 1.76
C GLY A 65 -2.11 -9.52 0.97
N ALA A 66 -1.02 -10.22 1.24
CA ALA A 66 -0.73 -11.52 0.63
C ALA A 66 -1.75 -12.59 1.07
N ASP A 67 -2.10 -12.63 2.35
CA ASP A 67 -3.11 -13.54 2.89
C ASP A 67 -4.50 -13.28 2.31
N GLU A 68 -4.91 -12.02 2.18
CA GLU A 68 -6.16 -11.66 1.52
C GLU A 68 -6.16 -12.07 0.05
N MET A 69 -5.04 -11.91 -0.64
CA MET A 69 -4.87 -12.33 -2.02
C MET A 69 -5.01 -13.85 -2.18
N LEU A 70 -4.45 -14.64 -1.27
CA LEU A 70 -4.63 -16.10 -1.25
C LEU A 70 -6.09 -16.50 -1.01
N ARG A 71 -6.76 -15.90 -0.02
CA ARG A 71 -8.19 -16.15 0.23
C ARG A 71 -9.04 -15.79 -0.98
N SER A 72 -8.68 -14.72 -1.68
CA SER A 72 -9.36 -14.29 -2.90
C SER A 72 -9.12 -15.25 -4.07
N ALA A 73 -7.92 -15.80 -4.19
CA ALA A 73 -7.60 -16.84 -5.17
C ALA A 73 -8.41 -18.12 -4.92
N ASP A 74 -8.54 -18.55 -3.66
CA ASP A 74 -9.30 -19.75 -3.30
C ASP A 74 -10.80 -19.57 -3.57
N ARG A 75 -11.36 -18.40 -3.27
CA ARG A 75 -12.75 -18.07 -3.64
C ARG A 75 -12.97 -18.08 -5.15
N LEU A 76 -12.00 -17.56 -5.90
CA LEU A 76 -12.07 -17.50 -7.36
C LEU A 76 -11.99 -18.91 -7.98
N GLU A 77 -11.14 -19.77 -7.44
CA GLU A 77 -11.05 -21.17 -7.86
C GLU A 77 -12.31 -21.97 -7.50
N ALA A 78 -12.84 -21.82 -6.28
CA ALA A 78 -14.10 -22.45 -5.88
C ALA A 78 -15.28 -21.98 -6.76
N TYR A 79 -15.30 -20.71 -7.16
CA TYR A 79 -16.29 -20.19 -8.09
C TYR A 79 -16.14 -20.84 -9.47
N ALA A 80 -14.91 -20.96 -9.98
CA ALA A 80 -14.63 -21.65 -11.24
C ALA A 80 -15.04 -23.13 -11.21
N ASP A 81 -14.72 -23.85 -10.13
CA ASP A 81 -15.14 -25.24 -9.90
C ASP A 81 -16.67 -25.37 -9.96
N ARG A 82 -17.39 -24.44 -9.33
CA ARG A 82 -18.85 -24.44 -9.32
C ARG A 82 -19.42 -24.16 -10.70
N LEU A 83 -18.85 -23.23 -11.46
CA LEU A 83 -19.25 -23.02 -12.85
C LEU A 83 -19.06 -24.30 -13.68
N GLU A 84 -17.95 -25.01 -13.53
CA GLU A 84 -17.69 -26.23 -14.29
C GLU A 84 -18.66 -27.38 -13.94
N ARG A 85 -18.99 -27.53 -12.65
CA ARG A 85 -19.76 -28.68 -12.15
C ARG A 85 -21.27 -28.50 -12.19
N ASP A 86 -21.76 -27.27 -12.08
CA ASP A 86 -23.19 -26.99 -11.89
C ASP A 86 -23.73 -26.12 -13.04
N ALA A 87 -24.49 -26.76 -13.93
CA ALA A 87 -25.11 -26.09 -15.08
C ALA A 87 -26.21 -25.12 -14.64
N ALA A 88 -27.02 -25.46 -13.63
CA ALA A 88 -28.08 -24.60 -13.13
C ALA A 88 -27.50 -23.35 -12.47
N PHE A 89 -26.40 -23.51 -11.72
CA PHE A 89 -25.64 -22.37 -11.21
C PHE A 89 -25.15 -21.45 -12.34
N ARG A 90 -24.54 -22.00 -13.40
CA ARG A 90 -24.09 -21.20 -14.54
C ARG A 90 -25.22 -20.43 -15.21
N GLU A 91 -26.37 -21.05 -15.43
CA GLU A 91 -27.54 -20.38 -16.02
C GLU A 91 -28.03 -19.25 -15.11
N SER A 92 -28.15 -19.50 -13.81
CA SER A 92 -28.56 -18.48 -12.83
C SER A 92 -27.56 -17.31 -12.76
N GLU A 93 -26.27 -17.59 -12.88
CA GLU A 93 -25.24 -16.55 -12.85
C GLU A 93 -25.21 -15.71 -14.13
N ALA A 94 -25.46 -16.32 -15.28
CA ALA A 94 -25.62 -15.58 -16.54
C ALA A 94 -26.80 -14.60 -16.43
N VAL A 95 -27.95 -15.07 -15.95
CA VAL A 95 -29.12 -14.20 -15.70
C VAL A 95 -28.79 -13.08 -14.71
N ARG A 96 -28.10 -13.41 -13.60
CA ARG A 96 -27.72 -12.41 -12.59
C ARG A 96 -26.76 -11.35 -13.15
N GLN A 97 -25.77 -11.74 -13.95
CA GLN A 97 -24.80 -10.81 -14.53
C GLN A 97 -25.46 -9.90 -15.59
N ASN A 98 -26.30 -10.47 -16.44
CA ASN A 98 -27.03 -9.70 -17.46
C ASN A 98 -27.99 -8.69 -16.83
N GLY A 99 -28.60 -9.04 -15.69
CA GLY A 99 -29.45 -8.13 -14.92
C GLY A 99 -28.70 -7.01 -14.19
N ARG A 100 -27.38 -7.10 -14.03
CA ARG A 100 -26.56 -6.06 -13.38
C ARG A 100 -25.88 -5.12 -14.39
N ASP A 101 -25.37 -5.67 -15.47
CA ASP A 101 -24.38 -4.97 -16.32
C ASP A 101 -24.87 -4.70 -17.75
N ASP A 102 -26.18 -4.81 -18.03
CA ASP A 102 -26.77 -4.76 -19.40
C ASP A 102 -25.95 -5.59 -20.41
N SER A 103 -25.42 -6.70 -19.92
CA SER A 103 -24.55 -7.60 -20.67
C SER A 103 -25.37 -8.78 -21.22
N GLN A 104 -24.84 -9.44 -22.25
CA GLN A 104 -25.42 -10.66 -22.81
C GLN A 104 -24.45 -11.83 -22.65
N ILE A 105 -24.03 -12.09 -21.41
CA ILE A 105 -23.24 -13.27 -21.07
C ILE A 105 -24.12 -14.52 -21.07
N THR A 106 -23.61 -15.57 -21.69
CA THR A 106 -24.22 -16.91 -21.71
C THR A 106 -23.57 -17.85 -20.69
N ALA A 107 -24.29 -18.89 -20.29
CA ALA A 107 -23.75 -19.95 -19.43
C ALA A 107 -22.52 -20.66 -20.05
N ALA A 108 -22.45 -20.73 -21.38
CA ALA A 108 -21.29 -21.28 -22.10
C ALA A 108 -20.06 -20.36 -22.02
N GLU A 109 -20.26 -19.04 -22.07
CA GLU A 109 -19.17 -18.08 -21.89
C GLU A 109 -18.65 -18.05 -20.46
N LEU A 110 -19.54 -18.17 -19.46
CA LEU A 110 -19.13 -18.35 -18.07
C LEU A 110 -18.26 -19.61 -17.90
N LEU A 111 -18.66 -20.73 -18.51
CA LEU A 111 -17.86 -21.96 -18.48
C LEU A 111 -16.47 -21.74 -19.11
N LYS A 112 -16.39 -21.06 -20.25
CA LYS A 112 -15.09 -20.73 -20.87
C LYS A 112 -14.23 -19.85 -19.96
N ASN A 113 -14.85 -18.95 -19.20
CA ASN A 113 -14.17 -18.06 -18.28
C ASN A 113 -13.63 -18.77 -17.02
N ALA A 114 -14.13 -19.97 -16.66
CA ALA A 114 -13.61 -20.74 -15.53
C ALA A 114 -12.09 -20.99 -15.64
N SER A 115 -11.60 -21.33 -16.83
CA SER A 115 -10.15 -21.47 -17.10
C SER A 115 -9.36 -20.17 -16.85
N LYS A 116 -9.93 -19.02 -17.20
CA LYS A 116 -9.32 -17.70 -16.97
C LYS A 116 -9.30 -17.36 -15.48
N MET A 117 -10.37 -17.73 -14.75
CA MET A 117 -10.46 -17.55 -13.30
C MET A 117 -9.38 -18.37 -12.58
N ARG A 118 -9.14 -19.63 -12.98
CA ARG A 118 -8.03 -20.43 -12.45
C ARG A 118 -6.68 -19.77 -12.70
N ARG A 119 -6.43 -19.32 -13.93
CA ARG A 119 -5.18 -18.60 -14.26
C ARG A 119 -5.04 -17.30 -13.47
N ALA A 120 -6.13 -16.60 -13.19
CA ALA A 120 -6.11 -15.43 -12.33
C ALA A 120 -5.80 -15.81 -10.87
N ALA A 121 -6.39 -16.88 -10.33
CA ALA A 121 -6.08 -17.40 -9.00
C ALA A 121 -4.60 -17.79 -8.87
N GLU A 122 -4.01 -18.45 -9.87
CA GLU A 122 -2.57 -18.76 -9.91
C GLU A 122 -1.70 -17.50 -9.88
N LYS A 123 -2.07 -16.48 -10.68
CA LYS A 123 -1.35 -15.20 -10.68
C LYS A 123 -1.44 -14.50 -9.32
N MET A 124 -2.59 -14.60 -8.65
CA MET A 124 -2.80 -14.06 -7.31
C MET A 124 -1.91 -14.81 -6.29
N ARG A 125 -1.83 -16.14 -6.36
CA ARG A 125 -0.90 -16.92 -5.52
C ARG A 125 0.55 -16.50 -5.72
N GLY A 126 0.99 -16.35 -6.98
CA GLY A 126 2.32 -15.84 -7.27
C GLY A 126 2.53 -14.38 -6.84
N GLY A 127 1.48 -13.56 -6.86
CA GLY A 127 1.50 -12.20 -6.32
C GLY A 127 1.72 -12.18 -4.80
N ALA A 128 0.97 -13.00 -4.08
CA ALA A 128 1.08 -13.17 -2.64
C ALA A 128 2.49 -13.63 -2.22
N GLU A 129 3.07 -14.59 -2.93
CA GLU A 129 4.44 -15.06 -2.67
C GLU A 129 5.48 -13.95 -2.85
N ARG A 130 5.35 -13.15 -3.92
CA ARG A 130 6.22 -11.99 -4.14
C ARG A 130 6.06 -10.94 -3.05
N MET A 131 4.82 -10.68 -2.60
CA MET A 131 4.55 -9.76 -1.50
C MET A 131 5.20 -10.22 -0.20
N ARG A 132 5.05 -11.50 0.17
CA ARG A 132 5.72 -12.07 1.35
C ARG A 132 7.24 -11.99 1.25
N THR A 133 7.80 -12.28 0.08
CA THR A 133 9.25 -12.16 -0.16
C THR A 133 9.73 -10.71 0.00
N ALA A 134 8.96 -9.74 -0.49
CA ALA A 134 9.27 -8.33 -0.34
C ALA A 134 9.14 -7.86 1.11
N ALA A 135 8.11 -8.30 1.84
CA ALA A 135 7.95 -8.05 3.27
C ALA A 135 9.15 -8.57 4.08
N GLU A 136 9.61 -9.79 3.79
CA GLU A 136 10.79 -10.37 4.43
C GLU A 136 12.06 -9.53 4.14
N LYS A 137 12.26 -9.10 2.90
CA LYS A 137 13.38 -8.20 2.54
C LYS A 137 13.31 -6.87 3.27
N MET A 138 12.11 -6.29 3.41
CA MET A 138 11.91 -5.05 4.16
C MET A 138 12.27 -5.21 5.64
N ARG A 139 11.89 -6.32 6.28
CA ARG A 139 12.27 -6.62 7.67
C ARG A 139 13.78 -6.79 7.85
N ARG A 140 14.47 -7.36 6.85
CA ARG A 140 15.93 -7.51 6.86
C ARG A 140 16.69 -6.21 6.56
N GLY A 141 16.02 -5.23 5.94
CA GLY A 141 16.66 -4.04 5.41
C GLY A 141 17.31 -4.25 4.03
N ASP A 142 16.99 -5.37 3.36
CA ASP A 142 17.48 -5.73 2.01
C ASP A 142 16.58 -5.17 0.89
N ALA A 143 15.60 -4.33 1.24
CA ALA A 143 14.76 -3.62 0.29
C ALA A 143 15.54 -2.41 -0.28
N GLY A 144 16.56 -2.70 -1.10
CA GLY A 144 17.37 -1.74 -1.85
C GLY A 144 17.30 -1.99 -3.35
#